data_AF-A0A1B8ZK18-F1
#
_entry.id   AF-A0A1B8ZK18-F1
#
_cell.length_a   1.000
_cell.length_b   1.000
_cell.length_c   1.000
_cell.angle_alpha   90.00
_cell.angle_beta   90.00
_cell.angle_gamma   90.00
#
_symmetry.space_group_name_H-M   'P 1'
#
loop_
_entity.id
_entity.type
_entity.pdbx_description
1 polymer ?
#
loop_
_entity_poly.entity_id
_entity_poly.type
_entity_poly.pdbx_seq_one_letter_code
_entity_poly.pdbx_strand_id
1 'polypeptide(L)'
;MRRFFDALLANSILTFLKEYFTIIIFVPTLLGGLGQLYQLVSLAPSLIEYFSISQLLIDGILILIRSPLYIIGILSYGFYLVIKNDKRQRIKFWITLFFAFILLTLSIYRDFVDENYYKLFKNFIVLGINIFFIFLYKNMGNAKTSLKIFGLVITAVLFSILLNILDRQFDYNSIENISLLTDKVQSQYPKAEFRYYNDKFVIFENTSNQKYIIKEFGDLFKESNLKDSTIMIK
;
A
#
# COMPACT_ATOMS: atom_id res chain seq x y z
N MET A 1 12.03 31.66 -15.37
CA MET A 1 10.93 31.02 -14.61
C MET A 1 9.64 30.86 -15.41
N ARG A 2 9.04 31.92 -16.00
CA ARG A 2 7.81 31.79 -16.84
C ARG A 2 7.94 30.77 -17.98
N ARG A 3 8.96 30.88 -18.84
CA ARG A 3 9.23 29.92 -19.92
C ARG A 3 9.42 28.46 -19.47
N PHE A 4 9.89 28.24 -18.24
CA PHE A 4 10.05 26.91 -17.67
C PHE A 4 8.68 26.34 -17.23
N PHE A 5 7.85 27.18 -16.59
CA PHE A 5 6.45 26.83 -16.27
C PHE A 5 5.61 26.62 -17.53
N ASP A 6 5.81 27.42 -18.58
CA ASP A 6 5.10 27.29 -19.85
C ASP A 6 5.49 25.99 -20.58
N ALA A 7 6.77 25.60 -20.53
CA ALA A 7 7.23 24.30 -21.04
C ALA A 7 6.75 23.11 -20.20
N LEU A 8 6.57 23.30 -18.89
CA LEU A 8 5.95 22.32 -17.99
C LEU A 8 4.45 22.14 -18.31
N LEU A 9 3.74 23.24 -18.56
CA LEU A 9 2.29 23.27 -18.86
C LEU A 9 1.95 22.79 -20.27
N ALA A 10 2.90 22.85 -21.21
CA ALA A 10 2.75 22.25 -22.54
C ALA A 10 2.79 20.70 -22.51
N ASN A 11 3.12 20.11 -21.36
CA ASN A 11 3.24 18.67 -21.20
C ASN A 11 1.87 18.06 -20.87
N SER A 12 1.33 17.24 -21.78
CA SER A 12 0.03 16.57 -21.64
C SER A 12 -0.11 15.79 -20.33
N ILE A 13 1.00 15.33 -19.75
CA ILE A 13 1.04 14.63 -18.46
C ILE A 13 0.69 15.58 -17.32
N LEU A 14 1.18 16.82 -17.35
CA LEU A 14 0.97 17.79 -16.27
C LEU A 14 -0.45 18.34 -16.30
N THR A 15 -0.99 18.56 -17.50
CA THR A 15 -2.40 18.89 -17.70
C THR A 15 -3.29 17.77 -17.18
N PHE A 16 -2.98 16.51 -17.52
CA PHE A 16 -3.68 15.34 -16.99
C PHE A 16 -3.60 15.29 -15.45
N LEU A 17 -2.40 15.39 -14.86
CA LEU A 17 -2.25 15.35 -13.42
C LEU A 17 -3.07 16.46 -12.75
N LYS A 18 -3.08 17.67 -13.32
CA LYS A 18 -3.87 18.78 -12.79
C LYS A 18 -5.37 18.54 -12.89
N GLU A 19 -5.85 18.00 -14.01
CA GLU A 19 -7.27 17.72 -14.25
C GLU A 19 -7.80 16.60 -13.34
N TYR A 20 -6.98 15.57 -13.10
CA TYR A 20 -7.39 14.37 -12.36
C TYR A 20 -6.81 14.29 -10.95
N PHE A 21 -6.07 15.32 -10.48
CA PHE A 21 -5.38 15.31 -9.19
C PHE A 21 -6.29 14.94 -8.03
N THR A 22 -7.46 15.58 -7.98
CA THR A 22 -8.46 15.34 -6.94
C THR A 22 -8.89 13.89 -6.92
N ILE A 23 -9.15 13.28 -8.08
CA ILE A 23 -9.54 11.86 -8.17
C ILE A 23 -8.38 10.97 -7.75
N ILE A 24 -7.16 11.28 -8.21
CA ILE A 24 -5.94 10.53 -7.90
C ILE A 24 -5.68 10.48 -6.40
N ILE A 25 -5.99 11.54 -5.64
CA ILE A 25 -5.84 11.53 -4.18
C ILE A 25 -7.07 10.95 -3.49
N PHE A 26 -8.25 11.43 -3.85
CA PHE A 26 -9.49 11.14 -3.15
C PHE A 26 -9.84 9.65 -3.21
N VAL A 27 -9.68 9.02 -4.37
CA VAL A 27 -10.02 7.60 -4.54
C VAL A 27 -9.14 6.74 -3.61
N PRO A 28 -7.80 6.75 -3.68
CA PRO A 28 -6.96 6.01 -2.74
C PRO A 28 -7.24 6.29 -1.26
N THR A 29 -7.52 7.55 -0.89
CA THR A 29 -7.86 7.90 0.50
C THR A 29 -9.17 7.25 0.96
N LEU A 30 -10.24 7.32 0.15
CA LEU A 30 -11.49 6.62 0.45
C LEU A 30 -11.26 5.12 0.63
N LEU A 31 -10.41 4.54 -0.21
CA LEU A 31 -10.12 3.12 -0.22
C LEU A 31 -9.28 2.68 0.98
N GLY A 32 -8.32 3.52 1.40
CA GLY A 32 -7.62 3.35 2.68
C GLY A 32 -8.61 3.30 3.85
N GLY A 33 -9.57 4.23 3.85
CA GLY A 33 -10.68 4.24 4.81
C GLY A 33 -11.54 2.97 4.76
N LEU A 34 -11.94 2.49 3.58
CA LEU A 34 -12.68 1.23 3.46
C LEU A 34 -11.88 0.03 3.98
N GLY A 35 -10.55 0.01 3.75
CA GLY A 35 -9.67 -1.01 4.30
C GLY A 35 -9.63 -0.99 5.83
N GLN A 36 -9.55 0.20 6.43
CA GLN A 36 -9.62 0.38 7.89
C GLN A 36 -10.98 -0.05 8.45
N LEU A 37 -12.07 0.36 7.79
CA LEU A 37 -13.43 0.00 8.18
C LEU A 37 -13.62 -1.52 8.15
N TYR A 38 -13.21 -2.17 7.05
CA TYR A 38 -13.27 -3.62 6.91
C TYR A 38 -12.50 -4.33 8.03
N GLN A 39 -11.29 -3.87 8.34
CA GLN A 39 -10.47 -4.46 9.40
C GLN A 39 -11.17 -4.36 10.76
N LEU A 40 -11.71 -3.20 11.13
CA LEU A 40 -12.44 -3.01 12.38
C LEU A 40 -13.70 -3.87 12.45
N VAL A 41 -14.51 -3.87 11.39
CA VAL A 41 -15.75 -4.68 11.30
C VAL A 41 -15.46 -6.18 11.37
N SER A 42 -14.36 -6.63 10.76
CA SER A 42 -13.94 -8.04 10.79
C SER A 42 -13.52 -8.51 12.17
N LEU A 43 -13.10 -7.60 13.05
CA LEU A 43 -12.84 -7.88 14.46
C LEU A 43 -14.18 -7.86 15.23
N ALA A 44 -14.83 -6.69 15.30
CA ALA A 44 -16.18 -6.57 15.83
C ALA A 44 -16.86 -5.28 15.33
N PRO A 45 -18.16 -5.32 14.97
CA PRO A 45 -18.87 -4.14 14.49
C PRO A 45 -18.86 -2.94 15.45
N SER A 46 -18.80 -3.17 16.77
CA SER A 46 -18.70 -2.10 17.76
C SER A 46 -17.39 -1.33 17.68
N LEU A 47 -16.33 -1.89 17.10
CA LEU A 47 -15.02 -1.25 17.00
C LEU A 47 -14.95 -0.15 15.92
N ILE A 48 -16.02 0.07 15.14
CA ILE A 48 -16.10 1.16 14.16
C ILE A 48 -15.88 2.52 14.83
N GLU A 49 -16.24 2.70 16.10
CA GLU A 49 -16.02 3.96 16.82
C GLU A 49 -14.53 4.33 16.96
N TYR A 50 -13.63 3.34 16.84
CA TYR A 50 -12.19 3.54 16.87
C TYR A 50 -11.61 3.84 15.48
N PHE A 51 -12.44 4.09 14.48
CA PHE A 51 -12.00 4.52 13.15
C PHE A 51 -11.24 5.85 13.20
N SER A 52 -10.08 5.92 12.53
CA SER A 52 -9.24 7.12 12.55
C SER A 52 -9.19 7.85 11.22
N ILE A 53 -9.90 8.98 11.15
CA ILE A 53 -9.95 9.88 9.99
C ILE A 53 -8.56 10.38 9.58
N SER A 54 -7.66 10.64 10.55
CA SER A 54 -6.31 11.14 10.28
C SER A 54 -5.45 10.13 9.53
N GLN A 55 -5.70 8.83 9.69
CA GLN A 55 -4.95 7.79 8.97
C GLN A 55 -5.39 7.58 7.53
N LEU A 56 -6.61 8.00 7.13
CA LEU A 56 -7.12 7.76 5.77
C LEU A 56 -6.20 8.36 4.71
N LEU A 57 -5.68 9.56 4.98
CA LEU A 57 -4.78 10.23 4.07
C LEU A 57 -3.45 9.49 3.95
N ILE A 58 -2.91 9.01 5.08
CA ILE A 58 -1.67 8.23 5.11
C ILE A 58 -1.85 6.90 4.36
N ASP A 59 -2.93 6.17 4.65
CA ASP A 59 -3.27 4.91 3.96
C ASP A 59 -3.45 5.14 2.45
N GLY A 60 -4.14 6.21 2.05
CA GLY A 60 -4.31 6.58 0.65
C GLY A 60 -3.00 6.90 -0.05
N ILE A 61 -2.10 7.63 0.61
CA ILE A 61 -0.75 7.91 0.10
C ILE A 61 0.07 6.61 -0.03
N LEU A 62 -0.02 5.70 0.95
CA LEU A 62 0.67 4.41 0.87
C LEU A 62 0.15 3.56 -0.31
N ILE A 63 -1.16 3.54 -0.55
CA ILE A 63 -1.76 2.89 -1.72
C ILE A 63 -1.20 3.53 -3.01
N LEU A 64 -1.12 4.86 -3.07
CA LEU A 64 -0.54 5.58 -4.21
C LEU A 64 0.92 5.23 -4.45
N ILE A 65 1.76 5.25 -3.40
CA ILE A 65 3.19 4.92 -3.49
C ILE A 65 3.39 3.48 -3.97
N ARG A 66 2.53 2.55 -3.56
CA ARG A 66 2.59 1.14 -3.98
C ARG A 66 2.01 0.91 -5.38
N SER A 67 1.08 1.74 -5.83
CA SER A 67 0.36 1.55 -7.09
C SER A 67 1.23 1.46 -8.36
N PRO A 68 2.36 2.20 -8.51
CA PRO A 68 3.29 2.04 -9.64
C PRO A 68 3.79 0.61 -9.84
N LEU A 69 4.02 -0.15 -8.76
CA LEU A 69 4.51 -1.52 -8.83
C LEU A 69 3.46 -2.44 -9.50
N TYR A 70 2.18 -2.14 -9.29
CA TYR A 70 1.08 -2.93 -9.83
C TYR A 70 0.71 -2.56 -11.28
N ILE A 71 1.22 -1.44 -11.80
CA ILE A 71 1.01 -0.98 -13.19
C ILE A 71 2.23 -1.09 -14.07
N ILE A 72 3.34 -1.62 -13.55
CA ILE A 72 4.59 -1.60 -14.30
C ILE A 72 4.46 -2.34 -15.64
N GLY A 73 3.75 -3.47 -15.69
CA GLY A 73 3.52 -4.22 -16.94
C GLY A 73 2.66 -3.45 -17.95
N ILE A 74 1.70 -2.68 -17.45
CA ILE A 74 0.83 -1.83 -18.27
C ILE A 74 1.59 -0.63 -18.81
N LEU A 75 2.31 0.09 -17.94
CA LEU A 75 3.16 1.20 -18.33
C LEU A 75 4.19 0.73 -19.34
N SER A 76 4.79 -0.43 -19.11
CA SER A 76 5.71 -1.06 -20.04
C SER A 76 5.08 -1.33 -21.40
N TYR A 77 3.89 -1.93 -21.46
CA TYR A 77 3.23 -2.21 -22.73
C TYR A 77 2.75 -0.95 -23.47
N GLY A 78 2.22 0.03 -22.74
CA GLY A 78 1.85 1.34 -23.30
C GLY A 78 3.07 2.06 -23.89
N PHE A 79 4.20 2.02 -23.19
CA PHE A 79 5.47 2.58 -23.68
C PHE A 79 5.95 1.83 -24.94
N TYR A 80 5.89 0.49 -24.95
CA TYR A 80 6.22 -0.32 -26.11
C TYR A 80 5.42 0.08 -27.36
N LEU A 81 4.11 0.33 -27.24
CA LEU A 81 3.30 0.75 -28.39
C LEU A 81 3.69 2.13 -28.93
N VAL A 82 3.98 3.09 -28.06
CA VAL A 82 4.44 4.44 -28.46
C VAL A 82 5.77 4.38 -29.21
N ILE A 83 6.60 3.40 -28.84
CA ILE A 83 8.00 3.30 -29.25
C ILE A 83 8.24 2.28 -30.36
N LYS A 84 7.19 1.56 -30.80
CA LYS A 84 7.30 0.46 -31.77
C LYS A 84 8.11 0.81 -33.02
N ASN A 85 8.07 2.08 -33.45
CA ASN A 85 8.74 2.59 -34.64
C ASN A 85 10.14 3.20 -34.39
N ASP A 86 10.53 3.48 -33.14
CA ASP A 86 11.83 4.07 -32.79
C ASP A 86 12.77 3.02 -32.15
N LYS A 87 13.79 2.60 -32.91
CA LYS A 87 14.77 1.59 -32.47
C LYS A 87 15.50 1.96 -31.18
N ARG A 88 15.85 3.24 -30.98
CA ARG A 88 16.62 3.68 -29.81
C ARG A 88 15.77 3.62 -28.55
N GLN A 89 14.52 4.04 -28.66
CA GLN A 89 13.59 3.97 -27.54
C GLN A 89 13.20 2.53 -27.19
N ARG A 90 13.14 1.60 -28.17
CA ARG A 90 12.90 0.17 -27.89
C ARG A 90 13.99 -0.43 -27.01
N ILE A 91 15.25 -0.06 -27.24
CA ILE A 91 16.37 -0.54 -26.41
C ILE A 91 16.22 -0.03 -24.97
N LYS A 92 15.92 1.26 -24.78
CA LYS A 92 15.66 1.82 -23.43
C LYS A 92 14.53 1.08 -22.72
N PHE A 93 13.45 0.79 -23.45
CA PHE A 93 12.32 0.02 -22.93
C PHE A 93 12.73 -1.38 -22.44
N TRP A 94 13.48 -2.14 -23.24
CA TRP A 94 13.96 -3.47 -22.85
C TRP A 94 14.89 -3.43 -21.65
N ILE A 95 15.75 -2.40 -21.56
CA ILE A 95 16.61 -2.19 -20.38
C ILE A 95 15.73 -1.96 -19.14
N THR A 96 14.72 -1.09 -19.20
CA THR A 96 13.80 -0.87 -18.07
C THR A 96 13.06 -2.15 -17.66
N LEU A 97 12.57 -2.92 -18.63
CA LEU A 97 11.88 -4.19 -18.37
C LEU A 97 12.82 -5.21 -17.71
N PHE A 98 14.08 -5.28 -18.17
CA PHE A 98 15.10 -6.14 -17.60
C PHE A 98 15.40 -5.77 -16.13
N PHE A 99 15.56 -4.48 -15.83
CA PHE A 99 15.74 -4.04 -14.44
C PHE A 99 14.51 -4.35 -13.57
N ALA A 100 13.29 -4.14 -14.08
CA ALA A 100 12.07 -4.51 -13.37
C ALA A 100 12.00 -6.02 -13.08
N PHE A 101 12.43 -6.85 -14.04
CA PHE A 101 12.49 -8.29 -13.88
C PHE A 101 13.53 -8.72 -12.82
N ILE A 102 14.70 -8.08 -12.79
CA ILE A 102 15.71 -8.31 -11.74
C ILE A 102 15.14 -7.98 -10.36
N LEU A 103 14.54 -6.80 -10.20
CA LEU A 103 13.95 -6.37 -8.92
C LEU A 103 12.85 -7.33 -8.45
N LEU A 104 12.01 -7.79 -9.38
CA LEU A 104 10.98 -8.77 -9.08
C LEU A 104 11.57 -10.12 -8.66
N THR A 105 12.59 -10.59 -9.36
CA THR A 105 13.30 -11.85 -9.03
C THR A 105 13.94 -11.78 -7.66
N LEU A 106 14.58 -10.65 -7.33
CA LEU A 106 15.16 -10.41 -6.00
C LEU A 106 14.08 -10.37 -4.91
N SER A 107 12.92 -9.77 -5.18
CA SER A 107 11.79 -9.76 -4.24
C SER A 107 11.25 -11.18 -4.01
N ILE A 108 11.05 -11.97 -5.06
CA ILE A 108 10.60 -13.36 -4.96
C ILE A 108 11.62 -14.20 -4.20
N TYR A 109 12.92 -14.02 -4.49
CA TYR A 109 13.98 -14.73 -3.80
C TYR A 109 14.02 -14.41 -2.31
N ARG A 110 13.90 -13.13 -1.93
CA ARG A 110 13.81 -12.73 -0.51
C ARG A 110 12.62 -13.40 0.16
N ASP A 111 11.43 -13.31 -0.45
CA ASP A 111 10.22 -13.87 0.14
C ASP A 111 10.27 -15.41 0.21
N PHE A 112 11.03 -16.07 -0.67
CA PHE A 112 11.32 -17.51 -0.62
C PHE A 112 12.28 -17.87 0.52
N VAL A 113 13.36 -17.10 0.70
CA VAL A 113 14.34 -17.31 1.79
C VAL A 113 13.69 -17.10 3.16
N ASP A 114 12.77 -16.13 3.27
CA ASP A 114 12.01 -15.87 4.50
C ASP A 114 10.88 -16.88 4.74
N GLU A 115 10.77 -17.93 3.91
CA GLU A 115 9.70 -18.95 3.91
C GLU A 115 8.28 -18.34 3.90
N ASN A 116 8.14 -17.14 3.35
CA ASN A 116 6.88 -16.38 3.35
C ASN A 116 6.06 -16.72 2.11
N TYR A 117 5.54 -17.95 2.08
CA TYR A 117 4.76 -18.49 0.96
C TYR A 117 3.54 -17.61 0.60
N TYR A 118 2.98 -16.89 1.57
CA TYR A 118 1.90 -15.95 1.35
C TYR A 118 2.32 -14.78 0.45
N LYS A 119 3.44 -14.11 0.78
CA LYS A 119 4.00 -13.02 -0.05
C LYS A 119 4.40 -13.51 -1.43
N LEU A 120 4.96 -14.72 -1.51
CA LEU A 120 5.33 -15.35 -2.78
C LEU A 120 4.11 -15.60 -3.68
N PHE A 121 3.03 -16.19 -3.14
CA PHE A 121 1.78 -16.37 -3.86
C PHE A 121 1.16 -15.05 -4.32
N LYS A 122 1.20 -14.02 -3.46
CA LYS A 122 0.75 -12.66 -3.81
C LYS A 122 1.53 -12.08 -4.99
N ASN A 123 2.85 -12.26 -5.04
CA ASN A 123 3.67 -11.80 -6.16
C ASN A 123 3.28 -12.49 -7.48
N PHE A 124 2.93 -13.78 -7.44
CA PHE A 124 2.39 -14.50 -8.60
C PHE A 124 1.03 -13.95 -9.05
N ILE A 125 0.14 -13.63 -8.11
CA ILE A 125 -1.13 -12.97 -8.41
C ILE A 125 -0.86 -11.64 -9.13
N VAL A 126 0.02 -10.79 -8.58
CA VAL A 126 0.43 -9.49 -9.17
C VAL A 126 0.91 -9.66 -10.62
N LEU A 127 1.76 -10.67 -10.87
CA LEU A 127 2.23 -11.00 -12.21
C LEU A 127 1.09 -11.40 -13.15
N GLY A 128 0.22 -12.31 -12.72
CA GLY A 128 -0.92 -12.76 -13.50
C GLY A 128 -1.85 -11.61 -13.89
N ILE A 129 -2.08 -10.67 -12.97
CA ILE A 129 -2.87 -9.47 -13.20
C ILE A 129 -2.23 -8.55 -14.24
N ASN A 130 -0.91 -8.33 -14.15
CA ASN A 130 -0.19 -7.53 -15.12
C ASN A 130 -0.31 -8.13 -16.53
N ILE A 131 -0.18 -9.44 -16.65
CA ILE A 131 -0.38 -10.16 -17.93
C ILE A 131 -1.82 -10.00 -18.42
N PHE A 132 -2.81 -10.16 -17.54
CA PHE A 132 -4.22 -9.98 -17.86
C PHE A 132 -4.51 -8.56 -18.35
N PHE A 133 -3.93 -7.52 -17.74
CA PHE A 133 -4.09 -6.15 -18.20
C PHE A 133 -3.46 -5.87 -19.55
N ILE A 134 -2.28 -6.44 -19.81
CA ILE A 134 -1.66 -6.37 -21.14
C ILE A 134 -2.60 -6.96 -22.19
N PHE A 135 -3.22 -8.11 -21.87
CA PHE A 135 -4.19 -8.76 -22.75
C PHE A 135 -5.44 -7.90 -22.96
N LEU A 136 -6.04 -7.37 -21.89
CA LEU A 136 -7.19 -6.46 -21.98
C LEU A 136 -6.89 -5.26 -22.86
N TYR A 137 -5.77 -4.57 -22.62
CA TYR A 137 -5.41 -3.39 -23.38
C TYR A 137 -5.15 -3.68 -24.86
N LYS A 138 -4.52 -4.83 -25.16
CA LYS A 138 -4.36 -5.31 -26.54
C LYS A 138 -5.71 -5.54 -27.23
N ASN A 139 -6.71 -6.04 -26.51
CA ASN A 139 -8.03 -6.37 -27.05
C ASN A 139 -9.02 -5.21 -27.06
N MET A 140 -8.73 -4.06 -26.44
CA MET A 140 -9.59 -2.85 -26.45
C MET A 140 -9.72 -2.15 -27.82
N GLY A 141 -9.33 -2.80 -28.94
CA GLY A 141 -9.62 -2.36 -30.31
C GLY A 141 -9.16 -0.93 -30.64
N ASN A 142 -10.00 -0.16 -31.34
CA ASN A 142 -9.71 1.22 -31.78
C ASN A 142 -10.14 2.31 -30.78
N ALA A 143 -10.39 1.98 -29.51
CA ALA A 143 -10.73 2.99 -28.51
C ALA A 143 -9.65 4.09 -28.43
N LYS A 144 -10.07 5.34 -28.19
CA LYS A 144 -9.15 6.48 -28.04
C LYS A 144 -8.09 6.15 -26.97
N THR A 145 -6.84 6.46 -27.25
CA THR A 145 -5.69 6.15 -26.37
C THR A 145 -5.90 6.66 -24.94
N SER A 146 -6.48 7.84 -24.77
CA SER A 146 -6.80 8.42 -23.46
C SER A 146 -7.78 7.57 -22.65
N LEU A 147 -8.82 7.02 -23.29
CA LEU A 147 -9.81 6.17 -22.62
C LEU A 147 -9.21 4.83 -22.20
N LYS A 148 -8.32 4.26 -23.02
CA LYS A 148 -7.58 3.04 -22.68
C LYS A 148 -6.66 3.26 -21.49
N ILE A 149 -5.91 4.37 -21.48
CA ILE A 149 -5.03 4.75 -20.36
C ILE A 149 -5.86 4.94 -19.09
N PHE A 150 -6.99 5.65 -19.18
CA PHE A 150 -7.88 5.86 -18.03
C PHE A 150 -8.43 4.56 -17.45
N GLY A 151 -8.97 3.66 -18.30
CA GLY A 151 -9.47 2.36 -17.86
C GLY A 151 -8.38 1.51 -17.20
N LEU A 152 -7.17 1.56 -17.73
CA LEU A 152 -6.01 0.90 -17.12
C LEU A 152 -5.65 1.47 -15.76
N VAL A 153 -5.58 2.81 -15.63
CA VAL A 153 -5.28 3.48 -14.36
C VAL A 153 -6.34 3.13 -13.31
N ILE A 154 -7.63 3.17 -13.65
CA ILE A 154 -8.70 2.77 -12.73
C ILE A 154 -8.53 1.32 -12.30
N THR A 155 -8.39 0.41 -13.25
CA THR A 155 -8.39 -1.02 -12.90
C THR A 155 -7.15 -1.41 -12.11
N ALA A 156 -6.03 -0.74 -12.38
CA ALA A 156 -4.82 -0.84 -11.57
C ALA A 156 -4.97 -0.32 -10.14
N VAL A 157 -5.59 0.85 -9.97
CA VAL A 157 -5.92 1.38 -8.64
C VAL A 157 -6.81 0.38 -7.93
N LEU A 158 -7.86 -0.13 -8.59
CA LEU A 158 -8.75 -1.15 -8.04
C LEU A 158 -7.99 -2.41 -7.60
N PHE A 159 -7.01 -2.84 -8.37
CA PHE A 159 -6.21 -4.02 -8.03
C PHE A 159 -5.20 -3.76 -6.91
N SER A 160 -4.58 -2.58 -6.89
CA SER A 160 -3.71 -2.14 -5.79
C SER A 160 -4.45 -2.19 -4.46
N ILE A 161 -5.73 -1.84 -4.44
CA ILE A 161 -6.59 -1.94 -3.25
C ILE A 161 -6.75 -3.38 -2.84
N LEU A 162 -7.17 -4.25 -3.77
CA LEU A 162 -7.41 -5.66 -3.46
C LEU A 162 -6.16 -6.29 -2.85
N LEU A 163 -5.00 -6.00 -3.43
CA LEU A 163 -3.72 -6.49 -2.96
C LEU A 163 -3.31 -5.89 -1.62
N ASN A 164 -3.59 -4.61 -1.35
CA ASN A 164 -3.33 -3.98 -0.06
C ASN A 164 -4.25 -4.51 1.04
N ILE A 165 -5.51 -4.85 0.74
CA ILE A 165 -6.42 -5.53 1.68
C ILE A 165 -5.85 -6.88 2.07
N LEU A 166 -5.34 -7.63 1.09
CA LEU A 166 -4.66 -8.90 1.33
C LEU A 166 -3.36 -8.71 2.13
N ASP A 167 -2.63 -7.61 1.95
CA ASP A 167 -1.30 -7.42 2.55
C ASP A 167 -1.27 -7.00 4.03
N ARG A 168 -2.41 -6.77 4.69
CA ARG A 168 -2.44 -6.20 6.06
C ARG A 168 -1.98 -7.15 7.17
N GLN A 169 -1.12 -8.11 6.89
CA GLN A 169 -0.37 -8.86 7.89
C GLN A 169 0.98 -8.19 8.11
N PHE A 170 1.02 -7.17 8.95
CA PHE A 170 2.29 -6.64 9.44
C PHE A 170 2.77 -7.51 10.59
N ASP A 171 4.06 -7.84 10.58
CA ASP A 171 4.72 -8.45 11.73
C ASP A 171 5.02 -7.35 12.75
N TYR A 172 4.07 -7.11 13.64
CA TYR A 172 4.21 -6.07 14.67
C TYR A 172 5.19 -6.45 15.76
N ASN A 173 5.55 -7.73 15.87
CA ASN A 173 6.51 -8.20 16.87
C ASN A 173 7.92 -7.64 16.60
N SER A 174 8.19 -7.18 15.37
CA SER A 174 9.44 -6.50 15.05
C SER A 174 9.53 -5.07 15.62
N ILE A 175 8.45 -4.50 16.14
CA ILE A 175 8.42 -3.14 16.70
C ILE A 175 8.53 -3.26 18.23
N GLU A 176 9.69 -2.88 18.77
CA GLU A 176 10.00 -3.00 20.20
C GLU A 176 8.92 -2.41 21.11
N ASN A 177 8.43 -1.21 20.80
CA ASN A 177 7.38 -0.55 21.60
C ASN A 177 6.05 -1.35 21.61
N ILE A 178 5.73 -2.02 20.50
CA ILE A 178 4.53 -2.88 20.43
C ILE A 178 4.77 -4.16 21.21
N SER A 179 5.98 -4.74 21.14
CA SER A 179 6.35 -5.90 21.96
C SER A 179 6.24 -5.59 23.44
N LEU A 180 6.86 -4.49 23.91
CA LEU A 180 6.80 -4.07 25.32
C LEU A 180 5.37 -3.82 25.80
N LEU A 181 4.54 -3.20 24.96
CA LEU A 181 3.13 -3.01 25.27
C LEU A 181 2.39 -4.35 25.33
N THR A 182 2.67 -5.26 24.39
CA THR A 182 2.05 -6.58 24.34
C THR A 182 2.38 -7.38 25.59
N ASP A 183 3.64 -7.41 26.01
CA ASP A 183 4.09 -8.06 27.24
C ASP A 183 3.37 -7.48 28.47
N LYS A 184 3.22 -6.15 28.51
CA LYS A 184 2.51 -5.46 29.58
C LYS A 184 1.03 -5.85 29.62
N VAL A 185 0.34 -5.86 28.49
CA VAL A 185 -1.07 -6.27 28.43
C VAL A 185 -1.19 -7.76 28.79
N GLN A 186 -0.27 -8.60 28.34
CA GLN A 186 -0.25 -10.03 28.64
C GLN A 186 -0.02 -10.33 30.12
N SER A 187 0.72 -9.48 30.84
CA SER A 187 0.87 -9.60 32.30
C SER A 187 -0.48 -9.50 33.05
N GLN A 188 -1.42 -8.72 32.51
CA GLN A 188 -2.78 -8.57 33.07
C GLN A 188 -3.77 -9.55 32.42
N TYR A 189 -3.55 -9.88 31.16
CA TYR A 189 -4.42 -10.71 30.33
C TYR A 189 -3.58 -11.72 29.54
N PRO A 190 -3.22 -12.88 30.13
CA PRO A 190 -2.22 -13.81 29.56
C PRO A 190 -2.49 -14.32 28.13
N LYS A 191 -3.73 -14.21 27.65
CA LYS A 191 -4.14 -14.60 26.29
C LYS A 191 -4.50 -13.41 25.40
N ALA A 192 -4.00 -12.22 25.71
CA ALA A 192 -4.19 -11.04 24.88
C ALA A 192 -3.25 -11.09 23.66
N GLU A 193 -3.83 -10.95 22.48
CA GLU A 193 -3.14 -10.88 21.20
C GLU A 193 -3.37 -9.51 20.55
N PHE A 194 -2.31 -8.91 20.02
CA PHE A 194 -2.44 -7.69 19.23
C PHE A 194 -3.28 -7.96 17.97
N ARG A 195 -4.26 -7.10 17.68
CA ARG A 195 -5.12 -7.23 16.49
C ARG A 195 -5.09 -6.03 15.57
N TYR A 196 -5.00 -4.83 16.13
CA TYR A 196 -5.16 -3.62 15.36
C TYR A 196 -4.54 -2.41 16.06
N TYR A 197 -4.11 -1.43 15.29
CA TYR A 197 -3.72 -0.12 15.78
C TYR A 197 -4.08 0.96 14.77
N ASN A 198 -4.23 2.17 15.27
CA ASN A 198 -4.16 3.38 14.46
C ASN A 198 -3.23 4.42 15.12
N ASP A 199 -3.39 5.69 14.79
CA ASP A 199 -2.63 6.80 15.39
C ASP A 199 -3.15 7.19 16.78
N LYS A 200 -4.30 6.67 17.21
CA LYS A 200 -4.96 6.99 18.48
C LYS A 200 -5.06 5.79 19.42
N PHE A 201 -5.32 4.61 18.88
CA PHE A 201 -5.66 3.41 19.66
C PHE A 201 -4.82 2.20 19.27
N VAL A 202 -4.60 1.33 20.25
CA VAL A 202 -4.13 -0.05 20.07
C VAL A 202 -5.19 -0.99 20.62
N ILE A 203 -5.53 -2.02 19.85
CA ILE A 203 -6.57 -2.99 20.17
C ILE A 203 -5.96 -4.38 20.29
N PHE A 204 -6.21 -5.01 21.43
CA PHE A 204 -5.88 -6.39 21.72
C PHE A 204 -7.16 -7.22 21.83
N GLU A 205 -7.12 -8.47 21.39
CA GLU A 205 -8.16 -9.46 21.64
C GLU A 205 -7.70 -10.41 22.73
N ASN A 206 -8.50 -10.56 23.78
CA ASN A 206 -8.31 -11.62 24.76
C ASN A 206 -9.00 -12.89 24.29
N THR A 207 -8.22 -13.85 23.77
CA THR A 207 -8.77 -15.08 23.18
C THR A 207 -9.44 -15.99 24.20
N SER A 208 -9.24 -15.77 25.51
CA SER A 208 -9.93 -16.54 26.57
C SER A 208 -11.43 -16.24 26.66
N ASN A 209 -11.84 -15.01 26.37
CA ASN A 209 -13.20 -14.54 26.60
C ASN A 209 -13.77 -13.70 25.43
N GLN A 210 -13.05 -13.64 24.31
CA GLN A 210 -13.42 -12.89 23.10
C GLN A 210 -13.74 -11.41 23.38
N LYS A 211 -13.07 -10.82 24.38
CA LYS A 211 -13.19 -9.39 24.69
C LYS A 211 -12.03 -8.61 24.09
N TYR A 212 -12.32 -7.39 23.67
CA TYR A 212 -11.30 -6.45 23.18
C TYR A 212 -10.82 -5.54 24.31
N ILE A 213 -9.51 -5.34 24.38
CA ILE A 213 -8.84 -4.41 25.29
C ILE A 213 -8.31 -3.28 24.42
N ILE A 214 -8.69 -2.06 24.76
CA ILE A 214 -8.41 -0.88 23.96
C ILE A 214 -7.57 0.07 24.80
N LYS A 215 -6.45 0.51 24.22
CA LYS A 215 -5.50 1.41 24.87
C LYS A 215 -5.26 2.61 23.96
N GLU A 216 -5.30 3.81 24.52
CA GLU A 216 -4.88 5.01 23.80
C GLU A 216 -3.36 5.11 23.74
N PHE A 217 -2.81 5.61 22.63
CA PHE A 217 -1.37 5.83 22.51
C PHE A 217 -0.83 6.79 23.58
N GLY A 218 -1.65 7.76 24.00
CA GLY A 218 -1.27 8.70 25.06
C GLY A 218 -0.95 8.03 26.40
N ASP A 219 -1.57 6.89 26.69
CA ASP A 219 -1.32 6.15 27.94
C ASP A 219 -0.01 5.36 27.88
N LEU A 220 0.43 4.99 26.68
CA LEU A 220 1.69 4.25 26.46
C LEU A 220 2.92 5.07 26.85
N PHE A 221 2.92 6.35 26.53
CA PHE A 221 4.05 7.25 26.78
C PHE A 221 4.06 7.87 28.18
N LYS A 222 2.90 7.92 28.85
CA LYS A 222 2.83 8.42 30.23
C LYS A 222 3.50 7.49 31.22
N GLU A 223 3.48 6.19 30.94
CA GLU A 223 4.03 5.17 31.85
C GLU A 223 5.52 4.86 31.59
N SER A 224 6.06 5.13 30.39
CA SER A 224 7.50 5.01 30.11
C SER A 224 8.32 6.11 30.79
N ASN A 225 7.74 7.30 30.97
CA ASN A 225 8.39 8.44 31.63
C ASN A 225 8.61 8.27 33.15
N LEU A 226 8.17 7.15 33.75
CA LEU A 226 8.50 6.81 35.14
C LEU A 226 9.76 5.94 35.29
N LYS A 227 10.40 5.49 34.20
CA LYS A 227 11.68 4.75 34.25
C LYS A 227 12.89 5.46 33.62
N ASP A 228 12.68 6.48 32.79
CA ASP A 228 13.77 7.13 32.04
C ASP A 228 14.40 8.37 32.69
N SER A 229 14.12 8.67 33.97
CA SER A 229 14.85 9.72 34.71
C SER A 229 16.23 9.27 35.23
N THR A 230 16.74 8.11 34.81
CA THR A 230 18.13 7.72 35.05
C THR A 230 18.93 7.83 33.77
N ILE A 231 19.29 9.07 33.41
CA ILE A 231 20.34 9.35 32.44
C ILE A 231 21.65 8.87 33.07
N MET A 232 22.05 7.63 32.77
CA MET A 232 23.44 7.22 32.98
C MET A 232 24.28 7.79 31.85
N ILE A 233 24.91 8.93 32.13
CA ILE A 233 26.06 9.40 31.35
C ILE A 233 27.21 8.44 31.66
N LYS A 234 27.68 7.72 30.64
CA LYS A 234 29.05 7.21 30.57
C LYS A 234 29.74 7.86 29.39
#